data_AF-A0A833VIC8-F1
#
_entry.id   AF-A0A833VIC8-F1
#
_cell.length_a   1.000
_cell.length_b   1.000
_cell.length_c   1.000
_cell.angle_alpha   90.00
_cell.angle_beta   90.00
_cell.angle_gamma   90.00
#
_symmetry.space_group_name_H-M   'P 1'
#
loop_
_entity.id
_entity.type
_entity.pdbx_description
1 polymer ?
#
loop_
_entity_poly.entity_id
_entity_poly.type
_entity_poly.pdbx_seq_one_letter_code
_entity_poly.pdbx_strand_id
1 'polypeptide(L)'
;MKLTEDLLSGMVKKLTGGYKIKYHSNGVDKDPIEIDFTPPFRRLDMIQGLEEIAKLNIPKDLSSEEANKIGNQVMIDEAMALDETFCTALEYGLPPTGGWGRGMGIDRLAMLLTDSQNIKEVRLFPAMKLAAR
;
A
#
# COMPACT_ATOMS: atom_id res chain seq x y z
N MET A 1 14.70 3.73 -3.36
CA MET A 1 13.68 4.48 -2.59
C MET A 1 13.86 6.00 -2.62
N LYS A 2 14.97 6.54 -3.16
CA LYS A 2 15.15 8.01 -3.26
C LYS A 2 14.04 8.70 -4.07
N LEU A 3 13.65 8.09 -5.21
CA LEU A 3 12.59 8.61 -6.08
C LEU A 3 11.24 8.80 -5.36
N THR A 4 10.89 7.88 -4.45
CA THR A 4 9.62 7.94 -3.71
C THR A 4 9.64 8.96 -2.59
N GLU A 5 10.79 9.11 -1.93
CA GLU A 5 11.01 10.12 -0.89
C GLU A 5 10.97 11.53 -1.48
N ASP A 6 11.64 11.74 -2.62
CA ASP A 6 11.66 13.02 -3.32
C ASP A 6 10.27 13.38 -3.87
N LEU A 7 9.54 12.40 -4.43
CA LEU A 7 8.20 12.61 -4.97
C LEU A 7 7.20 12.98 -3.86
N LEU A 8 7.12 12.18 -2.79
CA LEU A 8 6.13 12.39 -1.73
C LEU A 8 6.43 13.67 -0.93
N SER A 9 7.68 13.88 -0.54
CA SER A 9 8.06 15.10 0.20
C SER A 9 7.88 16.37 -0.65
N GLY A 10 8.18 16.29 -1.95
CA GLY A 10 7.97 17.39 -2.89
C GLY A 10 6.49 17.71 -3.11
N MET A 11 5.65 16.69 -3.26
CA MET A 11 4.21 16.87 -3.40
C MET A 11 3.58 17.50 -2.16
N VAL A 12 3.90 16.99 -0.98
CA VAL A 12 3.38 17.51 0.29
C VAL A 12 3.78 18.97 0.47
N LYS A 13 5.06 19.31 0.28
CA LYS A 13 5.53 20.70 0.36
C LYS A 13 4.81 21.64 -0.61
N LYS A 14 4.56 21.20 -1.84
CA LYS A 14 3.90 22.03 -2.85
C LYS A 14 2.41 22.26 -2.56
N LEU A 15 1.75 21.28 -1.95
CA LEU A 15 0.30 21.31 -1.71
C LEU A 15 -0.05 21.96 -0.36
N THR A 16 0.67 21.64 0.71
CA THR A 16 0.36 22.12 2.07
C THR A 16 1.29 23.23 2.55
N GLY A 17 2.33 23.57 1.79
CA GLY A 17 3.31 24.61 2.15
C GLY A 17 4.33 24.18 3.21
N GLY A 18 4.22 22.97 3.75
CA GLY A 18 5.11 22.42 4.78
C GLY A 18 5.32 20.92 4.62
N TYR A 19 6.11 20.32 5.49
CA TYR A 19 6.36 18.87 5.52
C TYR A 19 5.49 18.12 6.55
N LYS A 20 4.70 18.85 7.35
CA LYS A 20 3.86 18.29 8.41
C LYS A 20 2.39 18.40 8.02
N ILE A 21 1.67 17.30 8.15
CA ILE A 21 0.22 17.23 7.91
C ILE A 21 -0.45 16.75 9.19
N LYS A 22 -1.61 17.30 9.50
CA LYS A 22 -2.50 16.80 10.56
C LYS A 22 -3.53 15.89 9.92
N TYR A 23 -3.64 14.66 10.43
CA TYR A 23 -4.58 13.67 9.92
C TYR A 23 -5.39 13.04 11.05
N HIS A 24 -6.71 13.09 10.93
CA HIS A 24 -7.65 12.50 11.88
C HIS A 24 -7.99 11.08 11.43
N SER A 25 -7.20 10.09 11.86
CA SER A 25 -7.40 8.70 11.44
C SER A 25 -8.60 8.00 12.12
N ASN A 26 -9.08 8.54 13.25
CA ASN A 26 -9.94 7.82 14.20
C ASN A 26 -11.28 8.52 14.49
N GLY A 27 -11.77 9.36 13.58
CA GLY A 27 -12.94 10.21 13.78
C GLY A 27 -12.53 11.67 14.02
N VAL A 28 -13.40 12.62 13.63
CA VAL A 28 -13.23 14.07 13.83
C VAL A 28 -13.10 14.42 15.32
N ASP A 29 -13.56 13.53 16.20
CA ASP A 29 -13.60 13.70 17.65
C ASP A 29 -12.30 13.36 18.40
N LYS A 30 -11.26 12.83 17.73
CA LYS A 30 -9.97 12.49 18.37
C LYS A 30 -8.86 13.43 17.94
N ASP A 31 -7.83 13.54 18.76
CA ASP A 31 -6.68 14.39 18.46
C ASP A 31 -6.02 14.03 17.11
N PRO A 32 -5.71 15.04 16.27
CA PRO A 32 -5.05 14.82 15.00
C PRO A 32 -3.66 14.21 15.20
N ILE A 33 -3.34 13.23 14.36
CA ILE A 33 -2.00 12.68 14.28
C ILE A 33 -1.17 13.61 13.41
N GLU A 34 -0.06 14.10 13.93
CA GLU A 34 0.93 14.82 13.12
C GLU A 34 1.81 13.83 12.36
N ILE A 35 1.72 13.88 11.04
CA ILE A 35 2.53 13.07 10.13
C ILE A 35 3.61 13.96 9.54
N ASP A 36 4.87 13.58 9.77
CA ASP A 36 6.04 14.27 9.23
C ASP A 36 6.54 13.55 7.97
N PHE A 37 6.52 14.27 6.85
CA PHE A 37 7.01 13.82 5.54
C PHE A 37 8.43 14.31 5.24
N THR A 38 9.19 14.73 6.26
CA THR A 38 10.59 15.09 6.10
C THR A 38 11.41 13.83 5.78
N PRO A 39 12.09 13.76 4.62
CA PRO A 39 12.99 12.66 4.32
C PRO A 39 14.24 12.74 5.21
N PRO A 40 14.89 11.61 5.55
CA PRO A 40 14.62 10.24 5.08
C PRO A 40 13.50 9.54 5.86
N PHE A 41 12.69 8.71 5.16
CA PHE A 41 11.66 7.93 5.82
C PHE A 41 12.24 6.77 6.62
N ARG A 42 11.61 6.47 7.76
CA ARG A 42 11.99 5.31 8.60
C ARG A 42 11.78 4.02 7.80
N ARG A 43 12.83 3.20 7.71
CA ARG A 43 12.79 1.88 7.08
C ARG A 43 12.75 0.81 8.16
N LEU A 44 11.83 -0.13 7.99
CA LEU A 44 11.64 -1.27 8.89
C LEU A 44 11.56 -2.52 8.02
N ASP A 45 12.38 -3.52 8.35
CA ASP A 45 12.25 -4.84 7.74
C ASP A 45 11.02 -5.53 8.33
N MET A 46 10.08 -5.94 7.46
CA MET A 46 8.77 -6.46 7.88
C MET A 46 8.88 -7.65 8.84
N ILE A 47 9.78 -8.59 8.55
CA ILE A 47 9.97 -9.80 9.37
C ILE A 47 10.52 -9.39 10.75
N GLN A 48 11.60 -8.62 10.78
CA GLN A 48 12.22 -8.19 12.04
C GLN A 48 11.26 -7.34 12.90
N GLY A 49 10.54 -6.40 12.28
CA GLY A 49 9.56 -5.56 12.98
C GLY A 49 8.39 -6.36 13.54
N LEU A 50 7.95 -7.43 12.85
CA LEU A 50 6.90 -8.30 13.33
C LEU A 50 7.38 -9.21 14.47
N GLU A 51 8.60 -9.75 14.37
CA GLU A 51 9.22 -10.55 15.43
C GLU A 51 9.42 -9.72 16.71
N GLU A 52 9.83 -8.45 16.61
CA GLU A 52 10.00 -7.53 17.74
C GLU A 52 8.68 -7.19 18.45
N ILE A 53 7.63 -6.88 17.68
CA ILE A 53 6.33 -6.47 18.23
C ILE A 53 5.54 -7.67 18.74
N ALA A 54 5.52 -8.77 17.97
CA ALA A 54 4.71 -9.95 18.26
C ALA A 54 5.43 -11.01 19.10
N LYS A 55 6.76 -10.92 19.26
CA LYS A 55 7.61 -11.91 19.95
C LYS A 55 7.43 -13.34 19.43
N LEU A 56 7.11 -13.49 18.15
CA LEU A 56 6.93 -14.77 17.49
C LEU A 56 8.10 -15.00 16.54
N ASN A 57 8.71 -16.19 16.58
CA ASN A 57 9.73 -16.58 15.60
C ASN A 57 9.03 -17.04 14.32
N ILE A 58 9.14 -16.28 13.24
CA ILE A 58 8.50 -16.63 11.97
C ILE A 58 9.49 -17.48 11.17
N PRO A 59 9.11 -18.70 10.74
CA PRO A 59 9.97 -19.50 9.87
C PRO A 59 10.23 -18.74 8.55
N LYS A 60 11.51 -18.62 8.19
CA LYS A 60 11.98 -17.82 7.03
C LYS A 60 11.58 -18.39 5.66
N ASP A 61 11.15 -19.64 5.61
CA ASP A 61 10.88 -20.32 4.35
C ASP A 61 9.38 -20.28 4.01
N LEU A 62 8.99 -19.22 3.31
CA LEU A 62 7.62 -18.97 2.85
C LEU A 62 7.34 -19.63 1.48
N SER A 63 8.30 -20.38 0.93
CA SER A 63 8.27 -20.90 -0.45
C SER A 63 7.98 -22.40 -0.55
N SER A 64 7.63 -23.07 0.55
CA SER A 64 7.38 -24.51 0.53
C SER A 64 6.20 -24.88 -0.38
N GLU A 65 6.30 -25.98 -1.12
CA GLU A 65 5.24 -26.51 -1.99
C GLU A 65 3.91 -26.74 -1.23
N GLU A 66 3.98 -26.90 0.08
CA GLU A 66 2.84 -27.03 0.99
C GLU A 66 2.04 -25.72 1.08
N ALA A 67 2.69 -24.55 1.10
CA ALA A 67 2.01 -23.25 1.10
C ALA A 67 1.26 -22.98 -0.22
N ASN A 68 1.84 -23.40 -1.34
CA ASN A 68 1.20 -23.32 -2.66
C ASN A 68 0.03 -24.30 -2.80
N LYS A 69 0.13 -25.50 -2.21
CA LYS A 69 -0.98 -26.48 -2.17
C LYS A 69 -2.13 -26.01 -1.28
N ILE A 70 -1.83 -25.38 -0.14
CA ILE A 70 -2.84 -24.76 0.75
C ILE A 70 -3.53 -23.59 0.04
N GLY A 71 -2.78 -22.74 -0.67
CA GLY A 71 -3.33 -21.61 -1.44
C GLY A 71 -4.23 -22.02 -2.61
N ASN A 72 -4.03 -23.19 -3.20
CA ASN A 72 -4.90 -23.74 -4.26
C ASN A 72 -6.11 -24.52 -3.72
N GLN A 73 -6.04 -25.06 -2.50
CA GLN A 73 -7.15 -25.81 -1.87
C GLN A 73 -8.17 -24.91 -1.18
N VAL A 74 -7.71 -23.78 -0.63
CA VAL A 74 -8.59 -22.69 -0.23
C VAL A 74 -8.85 -21.91 -1.50
N MET A 75 -10.05 -22.02 -2.10
CA MET A 75 -10.44 -21.14 -3.21
C MET A 75 -10.44 -19.68 -2.72
N ILE A 76 -9.28 -19.03 -2.80
CA ILE A 76 -9.12 -17.62 -2.47
C ILE A 76 -9.55 -16.85 -3.72
N ASP A 77 -10.67 -16.13 -3.66
CA ASP A 77 -11.20 -15.28 -4.74
C ASP A 77 -10.19 -14.19 -5.19
N GLU A 78 -9.13 -13.99 -4.41
CA GLU A 78 -8.05 -13.03 -4.65
C GLU A 78 -6.76 -13.67 -5.20
N ALA A 79 -6.74 -14.99 -5.45
CA ALA A 79 -5.59 -15.67 -6.03
C ALA A 79 -5.38 -15.24 -7.49
N MET A 80 -4.13 -14.93 -7.84
CA MET A 80 -3.79 -14.55 -9.22
C MET A 80 -3.93 -15.76 -10.14
N ALA A 81 -4.62 -15.58 -11.27
CA ALA A 81 -4.64 -16.58 -12.33
C ALA A 81 -3.25 -16.71 -12.97
N LEU A 82 -2.89 -17.94 -13.38
CA LEU A 82 -1.69 -18.18 -14.15
C LEU A 82 -1.85 -17.60 -15.56
N ASP A 83 -0.97 -16.68 -15.94
CA ASP A 83 -0.93 -16.10 -17.28
C ASP A 83 0.27 -16.64 -18.07
N GLU A 84 0.00 -17.60 -18.95
CA GLU A 84 1.03 -18.23 -19.79
C GLU A 84 1.66 -17.25 -20.80
N THR A 85 0.92 -16.23 -21.23
CA THR A 85 1.45 -15.21 -22.16
C THR A 85 2.46 -14.30 -21.48
N PHE A 86 2.21 -13.97 -20.21
CA PHE A 86 3.16 -13.26 -19.37
C PHE A 86 4.42 -14.09 -19.11
N CYS A 87 4.29 -15.39 -18.81
CA CYS A 87 5.44 -16.29 -18.64
C CYS A 87 6.28 -16.39 -19.92
N THR A 88 5.65 -16.55 -21.07
CA THR A 88 6.35 -16.58 -22.36
C THR A 88 7.09 -15.26 -22.60
N ALA A 89 6.48 -14.12 -22.26
CA ALA A 89 7.13 -12.80 -22.38
C ALA A 89 8.37 -12.64 -21.48
N LEU A 90 8.39 -13.27 -20.30
CA LEU A 90 9.56 -13.30 -19.42
C LEU A 90 10.69 -14.16 -20.00
N GLU A 91 10.37 -15.24 -20.71
CA GLU A 91 11.36 -16.09 -21.40
C GLU A 91 12.10 -15.37 -22.53
N TYR A 92 11.45 -14.39 -23.19
CA TYR A 92 12.09 -13.51 -24.17
C TYR A 92 13.10 -12.53 -23.55
N GLY A 93 13.19 -12.47 -22.22
CA GLY A 93 14.18 -11.69 -21.48
C GLY A 93 13.66 -10.33 -21.06
N LEU A 94 13.07 -10.27 -19.87
CA LEU A 94 12.78 -9.00 -19.22
C LEU A 94 14.10 -8.37 -18.71
N PRO A 95 14.47 -7.15 -19.13
CA PRO A 95 15.63 -6.44 -18.55
C PRO A 95 15.41 -6.22 -17.04
N PRO A 96 16.45 -5.90 -16.25
CA PRO A 96 16.30 -5.63 -14.83
C PRO A 96 15.40 -4.40 -14.59
N THR A 97 14.10 -4.63 -14.47
CA THR A 97 13.08 -3.61 -14.26
C THR A 97 12.72 -3.52 -12.79
N GLY A 98 12.92 -2.34 -12.19
CA GLY A 98 12.35 -2.02 -10.89
C GLY A 98 10.98 -1.41 -11.06
N GLY A 99 9.93 -2.23 -10.91
CA GLY A 99 8.57 -1.70 -10.78
C GLY A 99 8.46 -0.86 -9.51
N TRP A 100 7.82 0.29 -9.59
CA TRP A 100 7.49 1.02 -8.37
C TRP A 100 6.47 0.19 -7.58
N GLY A 101 6.96 -0.50 -6.54
CA GLY A 101 6.26 -1.59 -5.86
C GLY A 101 4.80 -1.29 -5.58
N ARG A 102 3.90 -1.97 -6.31
CA ARG A 102 2.44 -1.91 -6.25
C ARG A 102 1.74 -0.60 -6.66
N GLY A 103 2.46 0.40 -7.15
CA GLY A 103 1.87 1.69 -7.55
C GLY A 103 1.32 2.52 -6.38
N MET A 104 1.15 3.83 -6.58
CA MET A 104 0.45 4.68 -5.60
C MET A 104 -1.04 4.47 -5.72
N GLY A 105 -1.72 4.22 -4.61
CA GLY A 105 -3.14 4.50 -4.50
C GLY A 105 -3.36 6.02 -4.47
N ILE A 106 -3.67 6.63 -5.61
CA ILE A 106 -3.93 8.07 -5.72
C ILE A 106 -5.09 8.48 -4.81
N ASP A 107 -6.15 7.66 -4.74
CA ASP A 107 -7.29 7.88 -3.86
C ASP A 107 -6.88 7.92 -2.39
N ARG A 108 -5.96 7.05 -1.96
CA ARG A 108 -5.45 7.02 -0.59
C ARG A 108 -4.55 8.21 -0.28
N LEU A 109 -3.77 8.67 -1.25
CA LEU A 109 -2.98 9.89 -1.13
C LEU A 109 -3.88 11.11 -1.00
N ALA A 110 -4.94 11.19 -1.81
CA ALA A 110 -5.92 12.26 -1.74
C ALA A 110 -6.60 12.28 -0.36
N MET A 111 -7.00 11.12 0.17
CA MET A 111 -7.60 11.02 1.51
C MET A 111 -6.69 11.58 2.60
N LEU A 112 -5.38 11.29 2.52
CA LEU A 112 -4.39 11.76 3.48
C LEU A 112 -4.18 13.28 3.42
N LEU A 113 -4.27 13.87 2.22
CA LEU A 113 -4.10 15.29 1.99
C LEU A 113 -5.36 16.11 2.30
N THR A 114 -6.54 15.51 2.13
CA THR A 114 -7.84 16.18 2.39
C THR A 114 -8.41 15.88 3.77
N ASP A 115 -7.68 15.13 4.61
CA ASP A 115 -8.12 14.71 5.94
C ASP A 115 -9.46 13.93 5.91
N SER A 116 -9.67 13.18 4.82
CA SER A 116 -10.88 12.40 4.57
C SER A 116 -10.71 10.96 5.04
N GLN A 117 -11.59 10.49 5.93
CA GLN A 117 -11.53 9.11 6.44
C GLN A 117 -12.19 8.09 5.50
N ASN A 118 -13.04 8.55 4.58
CA ASN A 118 -13.79 7.70 3.68
C ASN A 118 -13.38 7.94 2.21
N ILE A 119 -13.10 6.86 1.47
CA ILE A 119 -12.73 6.95 0.05
C ILE A 119 -13.83 7.57 -0.82
N LYS A 120 -15.08 7.56 -0.33
CA LYS A 120 -16.21 8.18 -1.01
C LYS A 120 -16.13 9.71 -1.07
N GLU A 121 -15.36 10.35 -0.19
CA GLU A 121 -15.23 11.81 -0.16
C GLU A 121 -14.27 12.33 -1.24
N VAL A 122 -13.28 11.51 -1.61
CA VAL A 122 -12.28 11.87 -2.63
C VAL A 122 -12.68 11.47 -4.05
N ARG A 123 -13.79 10.73 -4.19
CA ARG A 123 -14.30 10.24 -5.47
C ARG A 123 -15.57 10.99 -5.84
N LEU A 124 -15.55 11.72 -6.97
CA LEU A 124 -16.70 12.53 -7.42
C LEU A 124 -18.00 11.71 -7.53
N PHE A 125 -17.90 10.46 -7.98
CA PHE A 125 -19.03 9.54 -8.10
C PHE A 125 -18.67 8.20 -7.44
N PRO A 126 -18.98 8.00 -6.15
CA PRO A 126 -18.74 6.74 -5.48
C PRO A 126 -19.73 5.67 -5.94
N ALA A 127 -19.29 4.41 -5.96
CA ALA A 127 -20.20 3.28 -6.15
C ALA A 127 -21.16 3.20 -4.95
N MET A 128 -22.44 3.45 -5.23
CA MET A 128 -23.52 3.37 -4.24
C MET A 128 -24.31 2.09 -4.48
N LYS A 129 -24.72 1.42 -3.40
CA LYS A 129 -25.68 0.32 -3.51
C LYS A 129 -26.98 0.92 -4.05
N LEU A 130 -27.49 0.40 -5.18
CA LEU A 130 -28.79 0.80 -5.68
C LEU A 130 -29.85 0.54 -4.60
N ALA A 131 -30.62 1.57 -4.26
CA ALA A 131 -31.83 1.38 -3.47
C ALA A 131 -32.80 0.57 -4.34
N ALA A 132 -32.93 -0.72 -4.05
CA ALA A 132 -33.97 -1.54 -4.64
C ALA A 132 -35.32 -0.91 -4.26
N ARG A 133 -36.13 -0.61 -5.29
CA ARG A 133 -37.53 -0.19 -5.12
C ARG A 133 -38.38 -1.40 -4.74
#